data_AF-A0A9P8UNC9-F1
#
_entry.id   AF-A0A9P8UNC9-F1
#
_cell.length_a   1.000
_cell.length_b   1.000
_cell.length_c   1.000
_cell.angle_alpha   90.00
_cell.angle_beta   90.00
_cell.angle_gamma   90.00
#
_symmetry.space_group_name_H-M   'P 1'
#
loop_
_entity.id
_entity.type
_entity.pdbx_description
1 polymer ?
#
loop_
_entity_poly.entity_id
_entity_poly.type
_entity_poly.pdbx_seq_one_letter_code
_entity_poly.pdbx_strand_id
1 'polypeptide(L)'
;MSLNVSSTARRLATQTLRSCRSAQSTSSTALLRPFISASPFSTSTPRPQDDLAPASESADHLPRWARTPERMKATFSPHITKDPKNSVWHVNTDPAKLDDALNNLLGNGGERLLPDELKWLAVTHKSFDQGRRGFNDRLAYLGRQIAVTEAMQSILSETAGPLGDQTMERDPFEGRREPFENALLDRVDRLAFQLPDSVFDLKKMQKLAVETGINRVVRWKPRKPENLKVSGIPVVMSGALYAIIGAIALQHGGKVASKIVRERIIRKLR
;
A
#
# COMPACT_ATOMS: atom_id res chain seq x y z
N MET A 1 -39.69 15.85 21.29
CA MET A 1 -39.56 15.62 19.83
C MET A 1 -38.37 14.70 19.60
N SER A 2 -38.64 13.53 19.06
CA SER A 2 -37.78 12.33 19.04
C SER A 2 -36.71 12.38 17.96
N LEU A 3 -35.48 12.03 18.34
CA LEU A 3 -34.35 11.79 17.45
C LEU A 3 -34.46 10.37 16.85
N ASN A 4 -34.59 10.26 15.53
CA ASN A 4 -34.49 9.00 14.80
C ASN A 4 -33.12 8.89 14.13
N VAL A 5 -32.26 8.06 14.70
CA VAL A 5 -30.98 7.63 14.11
C VAL A 5 -31.18 6.23 13.54
N SER A 6 -30.97 6.07 12.23
CA SER A 6 -31.19 4.84 11.46
C SER A 6 -30.31 3.65 11.92
N SER A 7 -30.92 2.82 12.76
CA SER A 7 -31.03 1.34 12.83
C SER A 7 -30.18 0.34 12.00
N THR A 8 -29.09 0.67 11.30
CA THR A 8 -28.34 -0.32 10.49
C THR A 8 -26.95 -0.73 10.98
N ALA A 9 -26.39 -0.06 12.00
CA ALA A 9 -25.02 -0.33 12.47
C ALA A 9 -24.91 -1.33 13.65
N ARG A 10 -26.02 -1.84 14.19
CA ARG A 10 -26.01 -2.69 15.41
C ARG A 10 -26.14 -4.20 15.18
N ARG A 11 -26.22 -4.68 13.92
CA ARG A 11 -26.45 -6.13 13.63
C ARG A 11 -25.23 -6.97 13.26
N LEU A 12 -24.01 -6.41 13.29
CA LEU A 12 -22.78 -7.16 12.93
C LEU A 12 -21.85 -7.51 14.10
N ALA A 13 -22.17 -7.09 15.34
CA ALA A 13 -21.29 -7.27 16.49
C ALA A 13 -21.68 -8.44 17.45
N THR A 14 -22.70 -9.23 17.13
CA THR A 14 -23.23 -10.28 18.05
C THR A 14 -23.12 -11.72 17.55
N GLN A 15 -22.40 -11.99 16.45
CA GLN A 15 -22.29 -13.35 15.88
C GLN A 15 -20.95 -14.07 16.07
N THR A 16 -19.99 -13.52 16.85
CA THR A 16 -18.66 -14.14 17.02
C THR A 16 -18.34 -14.64 18.44
N LEU A 17 -19.30 -14.66 19.37
CA LEU A 17 -19.08 -15.16 20.75
C LEU A 17 -19.97 -16.35 21.13
N ARG A 18 -20.28 -17.24 20.17
CA ARG A 18 -21.19 -18.39 20.42
C ARG A 18 -20.63 -19.78 20.09
N SER A 19 -19.31 -19.96 20.11
CA SER A 19 -18.73 -21.31 20.00
C SER A 19 -17.61 -21.52 21.03
N CYS A 20 -17.96 -21.41 22.32
CA CYS A 20 -17.15 -21.87 23.44
C CYS A 20 -18.07 -22.00 24.66
N ARG A 21 -18.77 -23.14 24.80
CA ARG A 21 -19.26 -23.73 26.08
C ARG A 21 -20.30 -24.81 25.80
N SER A 22 -19.90 -26.09 25.93
CA SER A 22 -20.49 -27.05 26.88
C SER A 22 -20.14 -28.48 26.47
N ALA A 23 -19.32 -29.13 27.29
CA ALA A 23 -19.42 -30.54 27.64
C ALA A 23 -18.47 -30.78 28.83
N GLN A 24 -19.03 -30.75 30.04
CA GLN A 24 -18.41 -31.34 31.23
C GLN A 24 -19.22 -32.60 31.59
N SER A 25 -18.54 -33.75 31.69
CA SER A 25 -18.89 -34.86 32.59
C SER A 25 -17.67 -35.80 32.65
N THR A 26 -16.87 -35.73 33.71
CA THR A 26 -16.76 -36.65 34.87
C THR A 26 -15.69 -37.74 34.75
N SER A 27 -14.64 -37.53 35.56
CA SER A 27 -13.94 -38.50 36.44
C SER A 27 -13.04 -39.62 35.85
N SER A 28 -11.74 -39.50 36.16
CA SER A 28 -10.88 -40.48 36.86
C SER A 28 -9.56 -40.90 36.19
N THR A 29 -8.48 -40.66 36.97
CA THR A 29 -7.21 -41.41 37.12
C THR A 29 -6.19 -41.56 35.98
N ALA A 30 -5.02 -40.94 36.23
CA ALA A 30 -3.63 -41.41 36.01
C ALA A 30 -3.21 -42.03 34.67
N LEU A 31 -2.19 -41.43 34.02
CA LEU A 31 -0.86 -42.01 33.72
C LEU A 31 0.00 -41.06 32.86
N LEU A 32 1.31 -41.24 32.95
CA LEU A 32 2.42 -40.41 32.46
C LEU A 32 2.68 -40.51 30.93
N ARG A 33 3.09 -39.37 30.33
CA ARG A 33 3.89 -39.16 29.08
C ARG A 33 3.27 -39.60 27.73
N PRO A 34 3.80 -39.18 26.54
CA PRO A 34 4.76 -38.11 26.20
C PRO A 34 4.30 -37.18 25.03
N PHE A 35 5.10 -36.14 24.74
CA PHE A 35 5.25 -35.40 23.46
C PHE A 35 4.17 -35.54 22.37
N ILE A 36 3.41 -34.47 22.11
CA ILE A 36 2.55 -34.37 20.92
C ILE A 36 3.32 -33.72 19.78
N SER A 37 3.63 -34.58 18.81
CA SER A 37 3.98 -34.34 17.41
C SER A 37 3.32 -33.10 16.80
N ALA A 38 4.13 -32.25 16.17
CA ALA A 38 3.66 -31.28 15.20
C ALA A 38 2.87 -31.99 14.10
N SER A 39 1.70 -31.45 13.74
CA SER A 39 0.90 -31.89 12.60
C SER A 39 1.64 -31.51 11.30
N PRO A 40 2.01 -32.46 10.43
CA PRO A 40 2.57 -32.12 9.13
C PRO A 40 1.47 -31.57 8.20
N PHE A 41 1.87 -30.54 7.47
CA PHE A 41 1.11 -29.87 6.42
C PHE A 41 0.49 -30.89 5.45
N SER A 42 -0.84 -30.91 5.38
CA SER A 42 -1.59 -31.81 4.50
C SER A 42 -1.25 -31.50 3.04
N THR A 43 -0.44 -32.37 2.42
CA THR A 43 -0.08 -32.28 1.01
C THR A 43 -1.16 -33.00 0.23
N SER A 44 -2.08 -32.25 -0.37
CA SER A 44 -3.07 -32.79 -1.30
C SER A 44 -2.35 -33.43 -2.49
N THR A 45 -2.54 -34.73 -2.67
CA THR A 45 -2.10 -35.49 -3.84
C THR A 45 -2.69 -34.90 -5.14
N PRO A 46 -1.92 -34.77 -6.23
CA PRO A 46 -2.47 -34.33 -7.50
C PRO A 46 -3.40 -35.41 -8.06
N ARG A 47 -4.61 -35.01 -8.47
CA ARG A 47 -5.54 -35.90 -9.21
C ARG A 47 -4.90 -36.31 -10.54
N PRO A 48 -5.11 -37.55 -11.01
CA PRO A 48 -4.76 -37.95 -12.38
C PRO A 48 -5.51 -37.06 -13.38
N GLN A 49 -4.77 -36.52 -14.36
CA GLN A 49 -5.32 -35.85 -15.52
C GLN A 49 -5.92 -36.90 -16.46
N ASP A 50 -7.24 -36.99 -16.48
CA ASP A 50 -7.96 -37.52 -17.64
C ASP A 50 -8.63 -36.34 -18.37
N ASP A 51 -8.52 -36.40 -19.71
CA ASP A 51 -9.13 -35.55 -20.74
C ASP A 51 -8.45 -34.20 -21.08
N LEU A 52 -7.43 -34.34 -21.93
CA LEU A 52 -6.80 -33.31 -22.76
C LEU A 52 -7.82 -32.65 -23.70
N ALA A 53 -8.32 -31.48 -23.31
CA ALA A 53 -8.48 -30.40 -24.30
C ALA A 53 -7.06 -29.84 -24.57
N PRO A 54 -6.67 -29.53 -25.82
CA PRO A 54 -5.34 -28.99 -26.08
C PRO A 54 -5.24 -27.61 -25.42
N ALA A 55 -4.62 -27.56 -24.25
CA ALA A 55 -4.15 -26.32 -23.65
C ALA A 55 -3.19 -25.73 -24.68
N SER A 56 -3.51 -24.55 -25.19
CA SER A 56 -2.63 -23.81 -26.07
C SER A 56 -1.32 -23.52 -25.33
N GLU A 57 -0.28 -24.31 -25.62
CA GLU A 57 1.08 -24.18 -25.06
C GLU A 57 1.68 -22.79 -25.28
N SER A 58 1.11 -21.99 -26.18
CA SER A 58 1.49 -20.59 -26.42
C SER A 58 1.14 -19.63 -25.28
N ALA A 59 0.22 -19.98 -24.38
CA ALA A 59 -0.20 -19.07 -23.32
C ALA A 59 0.88 -18.88 -22.24
N ASP A 60 1.76 -19.86 -22.02
CA ASP A 60 2.63 -19.90 -20.83
C ASP A 60 3.92 -19.08 -20.92
N HIS A 61 4.23 -18.52 -22.08
CA HIS A 61 5.43 -17.68 -22.26
C HIS A 61 5.21 -16.19 -21.98
N LEU A 62 3.95 -15.72 -21.85
CA LEU A 62 3.68 -14.30 -21.58
C LEU A 62 3.79 -13.97 -20.09
N PRO A 63 4.40 -12.83 -19.74
CA PRO A 63 4.58 -12.45 -18.34
C PRO A 63 3.23 -12.16 -17.68
N ARG A 64 3.15 -12.41 -16.37
CA ARG A 64 1.88 -12.36 -15.61
C ARG A 64 1.19 -11.00 -15.67
N TRP A 65 1.95 -9.93 -15.83
CA TRP A 65 1.41 -8.58 -15.91
C TRP A 65 0.74 -8.28 -17.26
N ALA A 66 1.04 -9.03 -18.32
CA ALA A 66 0.51 -8.80 -19.68
C ALA A 66 -0.83 -9.53 -19.91
N ARG A 67 -0.98 -10.75 -19.39
CA ARG A 67 -2.18 -11.58 -19.57
C ARG A 67 -3.11 -11.57 -18.36
N THR A 68 -4.39 -11.78 -18.61
CA THR A 68 -5.40 -12.13 -17.60
C THR A 68 -5.69 -13.63 -17.72
N PRO A 69 -5.68 -14.41 -16.62
CA PRO A 69 -5.96 -15.84 -16.68
C PRO A 69 -7.31 -16.15 -17.34
N GLU A 70 -7.34 -17.08 -18.29
CA GLU A 70 -8.53 -17.36 -19.12
C GLU A 70 -9.74 -17.80 -18.27
N ARG A 71 -9.49 -18.64 -17.27
CA ARG A 71 -10.52 -19.12 -16.32
C ARG A 71 -11.19 -18.01 -15.51
N MET A 72 -10.61 -16.80 -15.49
CA MET A 72 -11.17 -15.64 -14.79
C MET A 72 -11.91 -14.68 -15.72
N LYS A 73 -11.88 -14.90 -17.04
CA LYS A 73 -12.60 -14.08 -18.02
C LYS A 73 -14.07 -14.48 -18.07
N ALA A 74 -14.93 -13.49 -18.24
CA ALA A 74 -16.34 -13.69 -18.51
C ALA A 74 -16.59 -13.51 -20.01
N THR A 75 -17.57 -14.22 -20.57
CA THR A 75 -17.94 -14.14 -21.98
C THR A 75 -18.49 -12.76 -22.36
N PHE A 76 -19.23 -12.13 -21.44
CA PHE A 76 -19.71 -10.74 -21.56
C PHE A 76 -19.76 -10.07 -20.18
N SER A 77 -19.84 -8.74 -20.16
CA SER A 77 -20.00 -7.98 -18.91
C SER A 77 -21.47 -7.96 -18.48
N PRO A 78 -21.84 -8.52 -17.31
CA PRO A 78 -23.21 -8.41 -16.80
C PRO A 78 -23.52 -7.03 -16.21
N HIS A 79 -22.50 -6.20 -15.96
CA HIS A 79 -22.68 -4.89 -15.36
C HIS A 79 -23.18 -3.87 -16.40
N ILE A 80 -24.36 -3.30 -16.14
CA ILE A 80 -24.93 -2.22 -16.93
C ILE A 80 -24.31 -0.88 -16.47
N THR A 81 -23.42 -0.33 -17.30
CA THR A 81 -22.86 1.01 -17.09
C THR A 81 -23.87 2.09 -17.45
N LYS A 82 -24.14 3.03 -16.52
CA LYS A 82 -25.05 4.17 -16.75
C LYS A 82 -24.62 5.01 -17.95
N ASP A 83 -23.35 5.43 -17.95
CA ASP A 83 -22.75 6.14 -19.09
C ASP A 83 -21.71 5.23 -19.75
N PRO A 84 -21.82 4.94 -21.06
CA PRO A 84 -20.87 4.08 -21.77
C PRO A 84 -19.47 4.70 -21.82
N LYS A 85 -19.38 6.05 -21.80
CA LYS A 85 -18.11 6.79 -21.75
C LYS A 85 -17.27 6.44 -20.52
N ASN A 86 -17.89 6.11 -19.39
CA ASN A 86 -17.18 5.72 -18.16
C ASN A 86 -16.52 4.34 -18.27
N SER A 87 -16.88 3.53 -19.26
CA SER A 87 -16.28 2.21 -19.48
C SER A 87 -14.89 2.29 -20.13
N VAL A 88 -14.69 3.31 -20.98
CA VAL A 88 -13.48 3.47 -21.78
C VAL A 88 -12.38 4.14 -20.95
N TRP A 89 -11.29 3.42 -20.72
CA TRP A 89 -10.08 3.95 -20.09
C TRP A 89 -8.86 3.24 -20.65
N HIS A 90 -7.95 4.01 -21.26
CA HIS A 90 -6.73 3.47 -21.83
C HIS A 90 -5.65 3.36 -20.75
N VAL A 91 -4.95 2.22 -20.74
CA VAL A 91 -3.91 1.90 -19.76
C VAL A 91 -2.63 1.56 -20.50
N ASN A 92 -1.49 1.96 -19.92
CA ASN A 92 -0.19 1.66 -20.52
C ASN A 92 0.08 0.15 -20.60
N THR A 93 0.54 -0.29 -21.77
CA THR A 93 1.00 -1.66 -22.05
C THR A 93 2.47 -1.71 -22.41
N ASP A 94 3.11 -0.57 -22.64
CA ASP A 94 4.48 -0.44 -23.13
C ASP A 94 5.48 -0.44 -21.96
N PRO A 95 6.41 -1.41 -21.89
CA PRO A 95 7.45 -1.47 -20.87
C PRO A 95 8.42 -0.28 -20.91
N ALA A 96 8.75 0.23 -22.10
CA ALA A 96 9.74 1.31 -22.23
C ALA A 96 9.28 2.59 -21.52
N LYS A 97 7.99 2.92 -21.62
CA LYS A 97 7.40 4.06 -20.89
C LYS A 97 7.49 3.91 -19.39
N LEU A 98 7.41 2.68 -18.87
CA LEU A 98 7.55 2.40 -17.45
C LEU A 98 9.01 2.59 -17.01
N ASP A 99 9.97 2.12 -17.80
CA ASP A 99 11.39 2.28 -17.52
C ASP A 99 11.78 3.77 -17.52
N ASP A 100 11.30 4.55 -18.49
CA ASP A 100 11.49 6.01 -18.53
C ASP A 100 10.94 6.70 -17.28
N ALA A 101 9.74 6.33 -16.83
CA ALA A 101 9.13 6.90 -15.63
C ALA A 101 9.92 6.53 -14.35
N LEU A 102 10.44 5.31 -14.28
CA LEU A 102 11.29 4.87 -13.17
C LEU A 102 12.65 5.57 -13.17
N ASN A 103 13.25 5.78 -14.33
CA ASN A 103 14.50 6.55 -14.48
C ASN A 103 14.28 8.02 -14.07
N ASN A 104 13.15 8.63 -14.41
CA ASN A 104 12.81 10.00 -13.99
C ASN A 104 12.58 10.13 -12.48
N LEU A 105 12.01 9.09 -11.85
CA LEU A 105 11.75 9.06 -10.41
C LEU A 105 13.02 8.77 -9.60
N LEU A 106 13.74 7.69 -9.94
CA LEU A 106 14.83 7.12 -9.15
C LEU A 106 16.22 7.66 -9.56
N GLY A 107 16.32 8.23 -10.77
CA GLY A 107 17.56 8.68 -11.39
C GLY A 107 18.11 7.68 -12.41
N ASN A 108 19.32 7.95 -12.90
CA ASN A 108 19.98 7.10 -13.89
C ASN A 108 20.10 5.64 -13.40
N GLY A 109 19.70 4.69 -14.23
CA GLY A 109 19.68 3.25 -13.91
C GLY A 109 18.55 2.82 -12.97
N GLY A 110 17.55 3.67 -12.74
CA GLY A 110 16.38 3.37 -11.92
C GLY A 110 15.59 2.15 -12.41
N GLU A 111 15.50 1.96 -13.72
CA GLU A 111 14.88 0.79 -14.36
C GLU A 111 15.50 -0.54 -13.93
N ARG A 112 16.78 -0.58 -13.58
CA ARG A 112 17.51 -1.83 -13.28
C ARG A 112 17.34 -2.26 -11.82
N LEU A 113 16.76 -1.40 -10.98
CA LEU A 113 16.57 -1.68 -9.56
C LEU A 113 15.47 -2.73 -9.34
N LEU A 114 14.49 -2.85 -10.21
CA LEU A 114 13.40 -3.80 -10.03
C LEU A 114 13.34 -4.74 -11.24
N PRO A 115 13.11 -6.04 -11.05
CA PRO A 115 12.79 -6.93 -12.16
C PRO A 115 11.46 -6.54 -12.79
N ASP A 116 11.27 -6.85 -14.08
CA ASP A 116 10.13 -6.37 -14.86
C ASP A 116 8.78 -6.70 -14.23
N GLU A 117 8.59 -7.92 -13.72
CA GLU A 117 7.35 -8.30 -13.04
C GLU A 117 7.05 -7.41 -11.83
N LEU A 118 8.08 -7.04 -11.06
CA LEU A 118 7.94 -6.24 -9.86
C LEU A 118 7.69 -4.76 -10.19
N LYS A 119 8.26 -4.24 -11.29
CA LYS A 119 7.93 -2.90 -11.81
C LYS A 119 6.43 -2.79 -12.06
N TRP A 120 5.87 -3.76 -12.80
CA TRP A 120 4.45 -3.78 -13.11
C TRP A 120 3.58 -4.03 -11.88
N LEU A 121 4.01 -4.89 -10.96
CA LEU A 121 3.30 -5.14 -9.71
C LEU A 121 3.18 -3.84 -8.89
N ALA A 122 4.27 -3.07 -8.75
CA ALA A 122 4.29 -1.83 -8.00
C ALA A 122 3.40 -0.72 -8.60
N VAL A 123 3.29 -0.70 -9.93
CA VAL A 123 2.56 0.35 -10.68
C VAL A 123 1.09 -0.01 -10.96
N THR A 124 0.63 -1.18 -10.51
CA THR A 124 -0.76 -1.65 -10.72
C THR A 124 -1.61 -1.45 -9.48
N HIS A 125 -2.68 -0.68 -9.61
CA HIS A 125 -3.66 -0.48 -8.56
C HIS A 125 -4.73 -1.57 -8.57
N LYS A 126 -5.32 -1.86 -7.41
CA LYS A 126 -6.36 -2.89 -7.23
C LYS A 126 -7.59 -2.73 -8.13
N SER A 127 -7.92 -1.49 -8.53
CA SER A 127 -9.07 -1.24 -9.42
C SER A 127 -8.84 -1.69 -10.87
N PHE A 128 -7.60 -2.00 -11.26
CA PHE A 128 -7.29 -2.53 -12.58
C PHE A 128 -7.66 -4.00 -12.69
N ASP A 129 -8.37 -4.37 -13.76
CA ASP A 129 -8.79 -5.75 -14.07
C ASP A 129 -9.40 -6.48 -12.86
N GLN A 130 -10.15 -5.75 -12.01
CA GLN A 130 -10.75 -6.26 -10.76
C GLN A 130 -9.76 -6.95 -9.81
N GLY A 131 -8.48 -6.56 -9.85
CA GLY A 131 -7.42 -7.18 -9.04
C GLY A 131 -7.10 -8.63 -9.43
N ARG A 132 -7.49 -9.08 -10.63
CA ARG A 132 -7.13 -10.41 -11.17
C ARG A 132 -5.63 -10.55 -11.41
N ARG A 133 -4.99 -9.44 -11.77
CA ARG A 133 -3.53 -9.31 -11.84
C ARG A 133 -2.98 -8.85 -10.50
N GLY A 134 -1.69 -9.09 -10.27
CA GLY A 134 -1.02 -8.59 -9.08
C GLY A 134 -1.16 -7.07 -8.96
N PHE A 135 -1.46 -6.60 -7.75
CA PHE A 135 -1.64 -5.18 -7.41
C PHE A 135 -0.81 -4.78 -6.20
N ASN A 136 -0.68 -3.49 -5.99
CA ASN A 136 0.40 -2.90 -5.21
C ASN A 136 0.10 -2.64 -3.72
N ASP A 137 -1.09 -2.94 -3.20
CA ASP A 137 -1.52 -2.59 -1.83
C ASP A 137 -0.52 -2.99 -0.73
N ARG A 138 0.03 -4.22 -0.78
CA ARG A 138 0.98 -4.71 0.23
C ARG A 138 2.32 -3.99 0.17
N LEU A 139 2.80 -3.71 -1.04
CA LEU A 139 4.03 -2.96 -1.26
C LEU A 139 3.85 -1.51 -0.80
N ALA A 140 2.69 -0.91 -1.11
CA ALA A 140 2.34 0.44 -0.69
C ALA A 140 2.26 0.56 0.84
N TYR A 141 1.72 -0.45 1.52
CA TYR A 141 1.69 -0.48 2.99
C TYR A 141 3.11 -0.40 3.58
N LEU A 142 4.02 -1.27 3.13
CA LEU A 142 5.40 -1.27 3.61
C LEU A 142 6.12 0.05 3.26
N GLY A 143 6.00 0.51 2.03
CA GLY A 143 6.62 1.75 1.58
C GLY A 143 6.12 2.98 2.33
N ARG A 144 4.84 3.00 2.74
CA ARG A 144 4.30 4.07 3.60
C ARG A 144 5.00 4.08 4.96
N GLN A 145 5.23 2.91 5.58
CA GLN A 145 5.93 2.86 6.87
C GLN A 145 7.36 3.41 6.75
N ILE A 146 8.09 3.00 5.70
CA ILE A 146 9.44 3.51 5.43
C ILE A 146 9.41 5.02 5.20
N ALA A 147 8.49 5.51 4.36
CA ALA A 147 8.37 6.94 4.08
C ALA A 147 8.09 7.77 5.35
N VAL A 148 7.18 7.30 6.21
CA VAL A 148 6.85 7.96 7.47
C VAL A 148 8.05 7.98 8.42
N THR A 149 8.78 6.86 8.55
CA THR A 149 10.00 6.79 9.37
C THR A 149 11.09 7.73 8.86
N GLU A 150 11.33 7.78 7.54
CA GLU A 150 12.32 8.68 6.95
C GLU A 150 11.90 10.16 7.06
N ALA A 151 10.61 10.47 6.94
CA ALA A 151 10.08 11.81 7.18
C ALA A 151 10.37 12.26 8.62
N MET A 152 10.06 11.39 9.58
CA MET A 152 10.28 11.64 11.00
C MET A 152 11.77 11.86 11.28
N GLN A 153 12.64 10.99 10.77
CA GLN A 153 14.09 11.17 10.88
C GLN A 153 14.55 12.48 10.26
N SER A 154 14.00 12.88 9.11
CA SER A 154 14.34 14.15 8.48
C SER A 154 13.92 15.35 9.32
N ILE A 155 12.78 15.30 10.02
CA ILE A 155 12.32 16.37 10.91
C ILE A 155 13.22 16.45 12.16
N LEU A 156 13.53 15.29 12.75
CA LEU A 156 14.41 15.19 13.93
C LEU A 156 15.87 15.62 13.63
N SER A 157 16.32 15.47 12.39
CA SER A 157 17.72 15.73 11.99
C SER A 157 17.98 17.15 11.50
N GLU A 158 16.95 17.97 11.33
CA GLU A 158 17.15 19.38 10.96
C GLU A 158 17.96 20.09 12.05
N THR A 159 18.90 20.96 11.67
CA THR A 159 19.69 21.71 12.67
C THR A 159 18.79 22.72 13.37
N ALA A 160 18.87 22.78 14.70
CA ALA A 160 18.11 23.71 15.53
C ALA A 160 18.35 25.16 15.11
N GLY A 161 17.41 25.76 14.38
CA GLY A 161 17.05 27.14 14.67
C GLY A 161 16.22 27.15 15.96
N PRO A 162 16.19 28.27 16.71
CA PRO A 162 15.24 28.38 17.81
C PRO A 162 13.87 28.03 17.26
N LEU A 163 13.25 26.99 17.82
CA LEU A 163 11.83 26.70 17.64
C LEU A 163 11.14 28.03 17.86
N GLY A 164 10.62 28.63 16.78
CA GLY A 164 10.12 29.99 16.84
C GLY A 164 9.13 30.07 17.99
N ASP A 165 9.47 30.92 18.97
CA ASP A 165 8.78 31.20 20.25
C ASP A 165 7.28 31.56 20.09
N GLN A 166 6.79 31.51 18.86
CA GLN A 166 5.47 31.92 18.39
C GLN A 166 4.48 30.76 18.25
N THR A 167 4.91 29.49 18.36
CA THR A 167 4.02 28.35 18.01
C THR A 167 3.76 27.38 19.15
N MET A 168 4.55 27.41 20.21
CA MET A 168 4.33 26.55 21.36
C MET A 168 3.17 27.14 22.18
N GLU A 169 2.06 26.40 22.28
CA GLU A 169 0.97 26.78 23.16
C GLU A 169 1.54 26.91 24.57
N ARG A 170 1.46 28.12 25.16
CA ARG A 170 2.02 28.38 26.48
C ARG A 170 1.42 27.39 27.47
N ASP A 171 2.28 26.70 28.24
CA ASP A 171 1.82 25.79 29.28
C ASP A 171 0.91 26.59 30.24
N PRO A 172 -0.35 26.17 30.45
CA PRO A 172 -1.23 26.81 31.43
C PRO A 172 -0.65 26.84 32.85
N PHE A 173 0.39 26.03 33.12
CA PHE A 173 1.09 25.94 34.40
C PHE A 173 2.55 26.40 34.35
N GLU A 174 2.93 27.25 33.39
CA GLU A 174 4.30 27.80 33.19
C GLU A 174 4.93 28.39 34.48
N GLY A 175 4.12 28.84 35.45
CA GLY A 175 4.60 29.32 36.75
C GLY A 175 4.83 28.25 37.84
N ARG A 176 4.52 26.97 37.57
CA ARG A 176 4.68 25.84 38.52
C ARG A 176 5.55 24.71 37.99
N ARG A 177 5.80 24.67 36.69
CA ARG A 177 6.55 23.61 36.02
C ARG A 177 7.45 24.23 34.96
N GLU A 178 8.68 23.77 34.94
CA GLU A 178 9.64 24.10 33.90
C GLU A 178 9.88 22.83 33.06
N PRO A 179 9.83 22.91 31.72
CA PRO A 179 10.13 21.77 30.86
C PRO A 179 11.59 21.36 31.02
N PHE A 180 11.86 20.05 30.94
CA PHE A 180 13.21 19.54 31.04
C PHE A 180 13.99 19.84 29.75
N GLU A 181 14.95 20.78 29.82
CA GLU A 181 15.76 21.18 28.68
C GLU A 181 16.85 20.13 28.37
N ASN A 182 16.75 19.51 27.20
CA ASN A 182 17.76 18.58 26.71
C ASN A 182 17.89 18.67 25.19
N ALA A 183 19.13 18.71 24.68
CA ALA A 183 19.42 18.81 23.25
C ALA A 183 18.85 17.65 22.40
N LEU A 184 18.61 16.47 23.00
CA LEU A 184 17.97 15.34 22.33
C LEU A 184 16.43 15.46 22.31
N LEU A 185 15.84 16.05 23.35
CA LEU A 185 14.38 16.24 23.46
C LEU A 185 13.90 17.41 22.61
N ASP A 186 14.71 18.48 22.49
CA ASP A 186 14.44 19.61 21.59
C ASP A 186 14.15 19.15 20.15
N ARG A 187 14.85 18.10 19.69
CA ARG A 187 14.60 17.51 18.36
C ARG A 187 13.24 16.84 18.29
N VAL A 188 12.84 16.13 19.35
CA VAL A 188 11.58 15.39 19.43
C VAL A 188 10.40 16.36 19.51
N ASP A 189 10.54 17.48 20.22
CA ASP A 189 9.49 18.49 20.37
C ASP A 189 9.07 19.09 19.02
N ARG A 190 9.92 19.03 18.00
CA ARG A 190 9.58 19.44 16.62
C ARG A 190 8.44 18.63 16.00
N LEU A 191 8.29 17.37 16.41
CA LEU A 191 7.19 16.52 15.94
C LEU A 191 5.82 17.05 16.40
N ALA A 192 5.77 17.91 17.41
CA ALA A 192 4.53 18.59 17.81
C ALA A 192 4.06 19.59 16.74
N PHE A 193 4.98 20.23 16.01
CA PHE A 193 4.66 21.25 15.00
C PHE A 193 4.61 20.67 13.59
N GLN A 194 5.57 19.82 13.26
CA GLN A 194 5.69 19.22 11.94
C GLN A 194 5.49 17.72 12.01
N LEU A 195 4.36 17.26 11.48
CA LEU A 195 4.02 15.85 11.40
C LEU A 195 4.59 15.22 10.12
N PRO A 196 4.99 13.94 10.15
CA PRO A 196 5.39 13.18 8.95
C PRO A 196 4.38 13.27 7.79
N ASP A 197 3.08 13.27 8.10
CA ASP A 197 2.01 13.36 7.11
C ASP A 197 1.99 14.72 6.36
N SER A 198 2.56 15.79 6.95
CA SER A 198 2.69 17.11 6.29
C SER A 198 3.77 17.12 5.19
N VAL A 199 4.80 16.27 5.34
CA VAL A 199 5.85 16.08 4.33
C VAL A 199 5.28 15.26 3.17
N PHE A 200 4.57 14.19 3.49
CA PHE A 200 4.00 13.23 2.53
C PHE A 200 2.52 13.49 2.23
N ASP A 201 2.14 14.76 2.05
CA ASP A 201 0.76 15.13 1.71
C ASP A 201 0.34 14.54 0.35
N LEU A 202 -0.93 14.11 0.26
CA LEU A 202 -1.50 13.46 -0.92
C LEU A 202 -1.39 14.32 -2.18
N LYS A 203 -1.56 15.64 -2.05
CA LYS A 203 -1.48 16.56 -3.20
C LYS A 203 -0.04 16.70 -3.69
N LYS A 204 0.93 16.81 -2.76
CA LYS A 204 2.36 16.87 -3.10
C LYS A 204 2.81 15.57 -3.78
N MET A 205 2.39 14.43 -3.25
CA MET A 205 2.67 13.11 -3.84
C MET A 205 2.06 12.97 -5.24
N GLN A 206 0.83 13.44 -5.45
CA GLN A 206 0.23 13.47 -6.78
C GLN A 206 1.04 14.34 -7.75
N LYS A 207 1.45 15.54 -7.33
CA LYS A 207 2.26 16.45 -8.14
C LYS A 207 3.58 15.78 -8.54
N LEU A 208 4.27 15.15 -7.60
CA LEU A 208 5.49 14.38 -7.86
C LEU A 208 5.27 13.25 -8.88
N ALA A 209 4.15 12.52 -8.76
CA ALA A 209 3.83 11.45 -9.70
C ALA A 209 3.56 11.97 -11.12
N VAL A 210 3.04 13.20 -11.26
CA VAL A 210 2.84 13.85 -12.55
C VAL A 210 4.17 14.32 -13.14
N GLU A 211 5.02 14.95 -12.33
CA GLU A 211 6.35 15.43 -12.74
C GLU A 211 7.28 14.31 -13.19
N THR A 212 7.19 13.15 -12.54
CA THR A 212 8.01 11.97 -12.86
C THR A 212 7.41 11.09 -13.97
N GLY A 213 6.20 11.39 -14.43
CA GLY A 213 5.50 10.62 -15.46
C GLY A 213 4.84 9.31 -14.96
N ILE A 214 4.90 9.02 -13.66
CA ILE A 214 4.26 7.85 -13.03
C ILE A 214 2.75 7.84 -13.31
N ASN A 215 2.11 9.00 -13.35
CA ASN A 215 0.67 9.11 -13.63
C ASN A 215 0.23 8.52 -14.98
N ARG A 216 1.14 8.44 -15.96
CA ARG A 216 0.87 7.90 -17.31
C ARG A 216 1.03 6.39 -17.38
N VAL A 217 1.82 5.81 -16.47
CA VAL A 217 2.14 4.38 -16.47
C VAL A 217 1.32 3.57 -15.47
N VAL A 218 0.80 4.22 -14.42
CA VAL A 218 -0.06 3.57 -13.43
C VAL A 218 -1.29 2.92 -14.07
N ARG A 219 -1.47 1.64 -13.78
CA ARG A 219 -2.59 0.84 -14.26
C ARG A 219 -3.70 0.86 -13.23
N TRP A 220 -4.77 1.56 -13.54
CA TRP A 220 -5.93 1.71 -12.66
C TRP A 220 -7.18 1.98 -13.49
N LYS A 221 -8.36 1.84 -12.87
CA LYS A 221 -9.65 2.21 -13.46
C LYS A 221 -10.27 3.36 -12.65
N PRO A 222 -10.39 4.58 -13.21
CA PRO A 222 -11.08 5.68 -12.54
C PRO A 222 -12.59 5.45 -12.51
N ARG A 223 -13.26 6.00 -11.51
CA ARG A 223 -14.74 5.94 -11.39
C ARG A 223 -15.43 6.79 -12.45
N LYS A 224 -14.87 7.97 -12.73
CA LYS A 224 -15.33 8.95 -13.73
C LYS A 224 -14.11 9.44 -14.53
N PRO A 225 -13.87 8.93 -15.75
CA PRO A 225 -12.73 9.33 -16.58
C PRO A 225 -12.66 10.84 -16.85
N GLU A 226 -13.82 11.50 -17.01
CA GLU A 226 -13.90 12.95 -17.25
C GLU A 226 -13.50 13.79 -16.03
N ASN A 227 -13.64 13.24 -14.81
CA ASN A 227 -13.26 13.91 -13.56
C ASN A 227 -12.42 13.01 -12.66
N LEU A 228 -11.11 13.05 -12.89
CA LEU A 228 -10.13 12.24 -12.17
C LEU A 228 -9.99 12.62 -10.69
N LYS A 229 -10.29 13.87 -10.32
CA LYS A 229 -10.23 14.33 -8.91
C LYS A 229 -11.23 13.56 -8.05
N VAL A 230 -12.46 13.44 -8.52
CA VAL A 230 -13.52 12.67 -7.83
C VAL A 230 -13.24 11.17 -7.86
N SER A 231 -12.45 10.70 -8.82
CA SER A 231 -12.04 9.30 -8.95
C SER A 231 -10.93 8.87 -7.99
N GLY A 232 -10.41 9.78 -7.15
CA GLY A 232 -9.40 9.45 -6.15
C GLY A 232 -7.97 9.37 -6.70
N ILE A 233 -7.65 10.13 -7.76
CA ILE A 233 -6.30 10.17 -8.33
C ILE A 233 -5.18 10.42 -7.29
N PRO A 234 -5.32 11.28 -6.25
CA PRO A 234 -4.22 11.51 -5.31
C PRO A 234 -3.85 10.24 -4.52
N VAL A 235 -4.85 9.42 -4.17
CA VAL A 235 -4.66 8.17 -3.42
C VAL A 235 -3.99 7.11 -4.27
N VAL A 236 -4.40 7.00 -5.54
CA VAL A 236 -3.82 6.03 -6.47
C VAL A 236 -2.35 6.36 -6.76
N MET A 237 -2.05 7.64 -6.98
CA MET A 237 -0.68 8.10 -7.26
C MET A 237 0.24 7.95 -6.06
N SER A 238 -0.21 8.34 -4.85
CA SER A 238 0.57 8.15 -3.64
C SER A 238 0.80 6.66 -3.35
N GLY A 239 -0.22 5.81 -3.53
CA GLY A 239 -0.11 4.36 -3.40
C GLY A 239 0.93 3.74 -4.34
N ALA A 240 0.98 4.18 -5.61
CA ALA A 240 1.98 3.72 -6.57
C ALA A 240 3.41 4.13 -6.16
N LEU A 241 3.61 5.38 -5.72
CA LEU A 241 4.90 5.85 -5.23
C LEU A 241 5.36 5.07 -3.99
N TYR A 242 4.47 4.86 -3.02
CA TYR A 242 4.78 4.02 -1.85
C TYR A 242 5.11 2.59 -2.25
N ALA A 243 4.38 2.02 -3.21
CA ALA A 243 4.65 0.66 -3.66
C ALA A 243 6.02 0.49 -4.30
N ILE A 244 6.49 1.49 -5.06
CA ILE A 244 7.85 1.48 -5.63
C ILE A 244 8.89 1.47 -4.50
N ILE A 245 8.73 2.30 -3.47
CA ILE A 245 9.63 2.31 -2.29
C ILE A 245 9.61 0.95 -1.59
N GLY A 246 8.44 0.38 -1.35
CA GLY A 246 8.29 -0.91 -0.70
C GLY A 246 8.90 -2.06 -1.50
N ALA A 247 8.76 -2.02 -2.84
CA ALA A 247 9.38 -2.99 -3.74
C ALA A 247 10.92 -2.93 -3.66
N ILE A 248 11.48 -1.71 -3.68
CA ILE A 248 12.93 -1.50 -3.54
C ILE A 248 13.43 -1.99 -2.19
N ALA A 249 12.68 -1.75 -1.12
CA ALA A 249 13.06 -2.17 0.23
C ALA A 249 13.12 -3.70 0.36
N LEU A 250 12.21 -4.43 -0.29
CA LEU A 250 12.22 -5.89 -0.29
C LEU A 250 13.31 -6.47 -1.19
N GLN A 251 13.63 -5.81 -2.31
CA GLN A 251 14.63 -6.30 -3.26
C GLN A 251 16.07 -5.98 -2.86
N HIS A 252 16.31 -4.78 -2.34
CA HIS A 252 17.66 -4.23 -2.07
C HIS A 252 17.90 -3.86 -0.60
N GLY A 253 16.91 -4.08 0.26
CA GLY A 253 16.97 -3.78 1.69
C GLY A 253 16.60 -2.34 2.05
N GLY A 254 16.31 -2.15 3.34
CA GLY A 254 15.85 -0.87 3.88
C GLY A 254 16.84 0.28 3.69
N LYS A 255 18.16 0.03 3.82
CA LYS A 255 19.19 1.07 3.68
C LYS A 255 19.17 1.75 2.31
N VAL A 256 19.00 0.97 1.23
CA VAL A 256 18.92 1.49 -0.14
C VAL A 256 17.62 2.26 -0.34
N ALA A 257 16.50 1.71 0.13
CA ALA A 257 15.20 2.38 0.07
C ALA A 257 15.22 3.73 0.81
N SER A 258 15.71 3.77 2.05
CA SER A 258 15.86 5.00 2.86
C SER A 258 16.71 6.07 2.16
N LYS A 259 17.82 5.67 1.52
CA LYS A 259 18.64 6.59 0.73
C LYS A 259 17.84 7.21 -0.42
N ILE A 260 17.12 6.39 -1.18
CA ILE A 260 16.30 6.84 -2.30
C ILE A 260 15.18 7.77 -1.83
N VAL A 261 14.48 7.42 -0.75
CA VAL A 261 13.41 8.25 -0.19
C VAL A 261 13.93 9.64 0.17
N ARG A 262 15.07 9.74 0.86
CA ARG A 262 15.67 11.03 1.22
C ARG A 262 16.12 11.84 0.01
N GLU A 263 16.85 11.22 -0.91
CA GLU A 263 17.50 11.94 -2.03
C GLU A 263 16.56 12.27 -3.18
N ARG A 264 15.57 11.41 -3.47
CA ARG A 264 14.72 11.50 -4.65
C ARG A 264 13.29 11.94 -4.35
N ILE A 265 12.79 11.64 -3.16
CA ILE A 265 11.39 11.89 -2.80
C ILE A 265 11.29 13.10 -1.87
N ILE A 266 11.83 13.02 -0.66
CA ILE A 266 11.74 14.10 0.35
C ILE A 266 12.33 15.42 -0.21
N ARG A 267 13.47 15.35 -0.90
CA ARG A 267 14.08 16.53 -1.55
C ARG A 267 13.18 17.23 -2.58
N LYS A 268 12.27 16.49 -3.25
CA LYS A 268 11.33 17.05 -4.23
C LYS A 268 9.99 17.50 -3.62
N LEU A 269 9.67 17.02 -2.41
CA LEU A 269 8.43 17.35 -1.70
C LEU A 269 8.57 18.57 -0.78
N ARG A 270 9.81 19.00 -0.51
CA ARG A 270 10.15 20.18 0.28
C ARG A 270 10.37 21.39 -0.61
#